data_AF-A0A7C4SZP0-F1
#
_entry.id   AF-A0A7C4SZP0-F1
#
_cell.length_a   1.000
_cell.length_b   1.000
_cell.length_c   1.000
_cell.angle_alpha   90.00
_cell.angle_beta   90.00
_cell.angle_gamma   90.00
#
_symmetry.space_group_name_H-M   'P 1'
#
loop_
_entity.id
_entity.type
_entity.pdbx_description
1 polymer ?
#
loop_
_entity_poly.entity_id
_entity_poly.type
_entity_poly.pdbx_seq_one_letter_code
_entity_poly.pdbx_strand_id
1 'polypeptide(L)'
;MEGYREKALKSFKEVREALRNLDFDAGIRIKGSLSEFSEGGFIFLSRSTEGFTVNLCDAVRDEKTGLLLAGGKEKWLKFKDLDEVMKFILKAAQRPLKAYLY
;
A
#
# COMPACT_ATOMS: atom_id res chain seq x y z
N MET A 1 -9.13 24.69 -6.25
CA MET A 1 -8.45 23.39 -6.41
C MET A 1 -8.47 22.70 -5.06
N GLU A 2 -9.49 21.89 -4.79
CA GLU A 2 -9.46 21.00 -3.63
C GLU A 2 -8.45 19.89 -3.94
N GLY A 3 -7.24 20.04 -3.42
CA GLY A 3 -6.19 19.05 -3.58
C GLY A 3 -6.64 17.71 -3.00
N TYR A 4 -6.42 16.62 -3.75
CA TYR A 4 -6.60 15.24 -3.30
C TYR A 4 -5.98 15.08 -1.91
N ARG A 5 -6.81 15.12 -0.87
CA ARG A 5 -6.36 14.91 0.50
C ARG A 5 -6.26 13.40 0.69
N GLU A 6 -5.04 12.89 0.73
CA GLU A 6 -4.78 11.52 1.16
C GLU A 6 -5.53 11.28 2.49
N LYS A 7 -6.43 10.30 2.52
CA LYS A 7 -7.19 9.95 3.72
C LYS A 7 -6.43 8.88 4.49
N ALA A 8 -5.97 9.22 5.68
CA ALA A 8 -5.32 8.25 6.57
C ALA A 8 -6.32 7.17 7.02
N LEU A 9 -5.92 5.90 6.90
CA LEU A 9 -6.68 4.73 7.36
C LEU A 9 -6.03 4.21 8.65
N LYS A 10 -6.81 4.16 9.72
CA LYS A 10 -6.29 3.95 11.09
C LYS A 10 -6.27 2.49 11.52
N SER A 11 -6.92 1.60 10.77
CA SER A 11 -7.00 0.18 11.10
C SER A 11 -7.07 -0.70 9.86
N PHE A 12 -6.74 -1.99 10.00
CA PHE A 12 -6.93 -2.96 8.92
C PHE A 12 -8.40 -3.15 8.55
N LYS A 13 -9.34 -2.85 9.47
CA LYS A 13 -10.77 -2.82 9.17
C LYS A 13 -11.08 -1.72 8.16
N GLU A 14 -10.57 -0.51 8.40
CA GLU A 14 -10.70 0.61 7.46
C GLU A 14 -10.03 0.32 6.11
N VAL A 15 -8.85 -0.32 6.11
CA VAL A 15 -8.18 -0.75 4.86
C VAL A 15 -9.05 -1.74 4.08
N ARG A 16 -9.65 -2.73 4.75
CA ARG A 16 -10.53 -3.71 4.11
C ARG A 16 -11.77 -3.04 3.52
N GLU A 17 -12.40 -2.14 4.26
CA GLU A 17 -13.59 -1.41 3.82
C GLU A 17 -13.28 -0.47 2.64
N ALA A 18 -12.15 0.24 2.71
CA ALA A 18 -11.68 1.09 1.62
C ALA A 18 -11.37 0.26 0.37
N LEU A 19 -10.63 -0.84 0.49
CA LEU A 19 -10.23 -1.68 -0.64
C LEU A 19 -11.44 -2.35 -1.32
N ARG A 20 -12.46 -2.74 -0.54
CA ARG A 20 -13.71 -3.31 -1.06
C ARG A 20 -14.45 -2.34 -1.99
N ASN A 21 -14.46 -1.06 -1.62
CA ASN A 21 -15.20 0.00 -2.31
C ASN A 21 -14.29 0.89 -3.16
N LEU A 22 -13.05 0.46 -3.42
CA LEU A 22 -12.03 1.27 -4.08
C LEU A 22 -12.39 1.49 -5.55
N ASP A 23 -12.40 2.74 -5.98
CA ASP A 23 -12.53 3.07 -7.40
C ASP A 23 -11.31 2.60 -8.19
N PHE A 24 -11.45 2.39 -9.49
CA PHE A 24 -10.38 1.81 -10.33
C PHE A 24 -9.19 2.75 -10.57
N ASP A 25 -9.37 4.05 -10.34
CA ASP A 25 -8.34 5.08 -10.41
C ASP A 25 -7.77 5.46 -9.02
N ALA A 26 -8.31 4.89 -7.94
CA ALA A 26 -7.87 5.12 -6.57
C ALA A 26 -6.91 4.02 -6.07
N GLY A 27 -6.15 4.34 -5.03
CA GLY A 27 -5.16 3.43 -4.45
C GLY A 27 -5.03 3.55 -2.94
N ILE A 28 -4.50 2.50 -2.30
CA ILE A 28 -4.12 2.55 -0.89
C ILE A 28 -2.63 2.29 -0.78
N ARG A 29 -1.88 3.23 -0.19
CA ARG A 29 -0.47 3.07 0.16
C ARG A 29 -0.34 2.68 1.61
N ILE A 30 0.43 1.63 1.89
CA ILE A 30 0.75 1.15 3.24
C ILE A 30 2.27 1.10 3.40
N LYS A 31 2.80 1.52 4.54
CA LYS A 31 4.21 1.28 4.87
C LYS A 31 4.40 -0.18 5.26
N GLY A 32 5.29 -0.88 4.57
CA GLY A 32 5.63 -2.28 4.82
C GLY A 32 6.80 -2.45 5.80
N SER A 33 6.91 -3.64 6.36
CA SER A 33 8.05 -4.11 7.18
C SER A 33 8.67 -5.39 6.60
N LEU A 34 8.62 -5.54 5.27
CA LEU A 34 9.14 -6.69 4.57
C LEU A 34 10.68 -6.66 4.61
N SER A 35 11.30 -7.73 5.13
CA SER A 35 12.74 -7.84 5.36
C SER A 35 13.60 -7.85 4.09
N GLU A 36 12.97 -8.05 2.93
CA GLU A 36 13.63 -8.02 1.63
C GLU A 36 13.85 -6.60 1.08
N PHE A 37 13.44 -5.55 1.82
CA PHE A 37 13.56 -4.14 1.45
C PHE A 37 14.30 -3.35 2.57
N SER A 38 15.33 -2.58 2.21
CA SER A 38 16.38 -2.09 3.11
C SER A 38 15.94 -1.08 4.19
N GLU A 39 15.03 -0.15 3.87
CA GLU A 39 14.40 0.81 4.80
C GLU A 39 12.89 0.50 5.02
N GLY A 40 12.51 -0.76 4.78
CA GLY A 40 11.13 -1.24 4.69
C GLY A 40 10.44 -0.75 3.40
N GLY A 41 9.62 -1.59 2.78
CA GLY A 41 8.98 -1.23 1.51
C GLY A 41 7.73 -0.37 1.66
N PHE A 42 7.18 0.06 0.52
CA PHE A 42 5.79 0.47 0.38
C PHE A 42 4.97 -0.67 -0.23
N ILE A 43 3.72 -0.74 0.18
CA ILE A 43 2.72 -1.67 -0.34
C ILE A 43 1.62 -0.80 -0.95
N PHE A 44 1.43 -0.89 -2.26
CA PHE A 44 0.34 -0.21 -2.96
C PHE A 44 -0.73 -1.22 -3.33
N LEU A 45 -1.98 -0.87 -3.04
CA LEU A 45 -3.14 -1.70 -3.29
C LEU A 45 -4.04 -0.98 -4.29
N SER A 46 -4.45 -1.68 -5.33
CA SER A 46 -5.45 -1.21 -6.28
C SER A 46 -6.44 -2.34 -6.61
N ARG A 47 -7.61 -1.95 -7.11
CA ARG A 47 -8.67 -2.86 -7.56
C ARG A 47 -8.86 -2.74 -9.06
N SER A 48 -9.18 -3.84 -9.71
CA SER A 48 -9.64 -3.89 -11.10
C SER A 48 -10.84 -4.82 -11.23
N THR A 49 -11.37 -4.95 -12.44
CA THR A 49 -12.42 -5.93 -12.75
C THR A 49 -11.97 -7.38 -12.57
N GLU A 50 -10.65 -7.64 -12.56
CA GLU A 50 -10.08 -8.98 -12.42
C GLU A 50 -9.71 -9.35 -10.97
N GLY A 51 -9.84 -8.40 -10.03
CA GLY A 51 -9.50 -8.59 -8.62
C GLY A 51 -8.66 -7.43 -8.07
N PHE A 52 -7.57 -7.77 -7.39
CA PHE A 52 -6.73 -6.84 -6.67
C PHE A 52 -5.27 -6.98 -7.08
N THR A 53 -4.58 -5.85 -7.15
CA THR A 53 -3.14 -5.81 -7.37
C THR A 53 -2.46 -5.28 -6.13
N VAL A 54 -1.38 -5.96 -5.72
CA VAL A 54 -0.48 -5.54 -4.66
C VAL A 54 0.89 -5.30 -5.28
N ASN A 55 1.33 -4.05 -5.27
CA ASN A 55 2.69 -3.68 -5.65
C ASN A 55 3.52 -3.48 -4.39
N LEU A 56 4.66 -4.16 -4.33
CA LEU A 56 5.67 -3.99 -3.30
C LEU A 56 6.83 -3.23 -3.92
N CYS A 57 7.24 -2.14 -3.28
CA CYS A 57 8.33 -1.31 -3.75
C CYS A 57 9.32 -1.05 -2.61
N ASP A 58 10.61 -1.02 -2.89
CA ASP A 58 11.61 -0.51 -1.96
C ASP A 58 11.27 0.94 -1.53
N ALA A 59 11.70 1.31 -0.33
CA ALA A 59 11.75 2.72 0.06
C ALA A 59 13.20 3.20 -0.06
N VAL A 60 13.44 4.10 -1.00
CA VAL A 60 14.74 4.74 -1.20
C VAL A 60 14.69 6.13 -0.59
N ARG A 61 15.72 6.47 0.18
CA ARG A 61 15.87 7.80 0.74
C ARG A 61 16.33 8.77 -0.34
N ASP A 62 15.53 9.80 -0.59
CA ASP A 62 15.94 10.90 -1.44
C ASP A 62 17.01 11.74 -0.73
N GLU A 63 18.19 11.87 -1.34
CA GLU A 63 19.34 12.56 -0.72
C GLU A 63 19.10 14.07 -0.52
N LYS A 64 18.22 14.68 -1.32
CA LYS A 64 17.97 16.13 -1.29
C LYS A 64 16.98 16.51 -0.20
N THR A 65 15.91 15.72 -0.04
CA THR A 65 14.80 16.00 0.87
C THR A 65 14.82 15.15 2.14
N GLY A 66 15.62 14.07 2.15
CA GLY A 66 15.66 13.09 3.23
C GLY A 66 14.40 12.21 3.33
N LEU A 67 13.43 12.38 2.41
CA LEU A 67 12.17 11.64 2.40
C LEU A 67 12.37 10.22 1.87
N LEU A 68 11.57 9.28 2.38
CA LEU A 68 11.48 7.95 1.81
C LEU A 68 10.51 7.94 0.65
N LEU A 69 11.01 7.63 -0.54
CA LEU A 69 10.24 7.54 -1.77
C LEU A 69 10.17 6.08 -2.23
N ALA A 70 9.12 5.75 -2.96
CA ALA A 70 9.05 4.46 -3.64
C ALA A 70 10.06 4.45 -4.80
N GLY A 71 10.92 3.44 -4.84
CA GLY A 71 11.89 3.24 -5.92
C GLY A 71 12.82 2.09 -5.62
N GLY A 72 13.51 1.55 -6.62
CA GLY A 72 14.38 0.38 -6.46
C GLY A 72 13.70 -0.90 -6.92
N LYS A 73 13.72 -1.97 -6.11
CA LYS A 73 13.12 -3.25 -6.48
C LYS A 73 11.61 -3.18 -6.38
N GLU A 74 10.94 -3.75 -7.37
CA GLU A 74 9.49 -3.90 -7.38
C GLU A 74 9.05 -5.36 -7.52
N LYS A 75 7.90 -5.66 -6.93
CA LYS A 75 7.22 -6.95 -7.08
C LYS A 75 5.72 -6.74 -7.17
N TRP A 76 5.11 -7.32 -8.19
CA TRP A 76 3.68 -7.25 -8.44
C TRP A 76 3.03 -8.59 -8.12
N LEU A 77 1.99 -8.56 -7.29
CA LEU A 77 1.19 -9.73 -6.93
C LEU A 77 -0.26 -9.47 -7.32
N LYS A 78 -0.90 -10.47 -7.91
CA LYS A 78 -2.33 -10.43 -8.26
C LYS A 78 -3.09 -11.38 -7.34
N PHE A 79 -4.22 -10.91 -6.83
CA PHE A 79 -5.13 -11.68 -5.99
C PHE A 79 -6.54 -11.56 -6.56
N LYS A 80 -7.30 -12.64 -6.54
CA LYS A 80 -8.73 -12.59 -6.95
C LYS A 80 -9.64 -12.23 -5.78
N ASP A 81 -9.19 -12.48 -4.56
CA ASP A 81 -10.02 -12.40 -3.36
C ASP A 81 -9.48 -11.40 -2.34
N LEU A 82 -10.39 -10.66 -1.72
CA LEU A 82 -10.07 -9.62 -0.74
C LEU A 82 -9.49 -10.21 0.56
N ASP A 83 -9.92 -11.39 0.98
CA ASP A 83 -9.39 -12.04 2.18
C ASP A 83 -7.93 -12.45 2.01
N GLU A 84 -7.55 -12.92 0.82
CA GLU A 84 -6.14 -13.22 0.51
C GLU A 84 -5.26 -11.97 0.58
N VAL A 85 -5.73 -10.86 0.01
CA VAL A 85 -5.05 -9.56 0.09
C VAL A 85 -4.89 -9.13 1.55
N MET A 86 -5.96 -9.22 2.35
CA MET A 86 -5.90 -8.84 3.77
C MET A 86 -4.98 -9.75 4.59
N LYS A 87 -4.98 -11.06 4.34
CA LYS A 87 -4.04 -12.01 4.98
C LYS A 87 -2.59 -11.66 4.67
N PHE A 88 -2.30 -11.25 3.43
CA PHE A 88 -0.98 -10.80 3.02
C PHE A 88 -0.58 -9.51 3.75
N ILE A 89 -1.44 -8.48 3.70
CA ILE A 89 -1.15 -7.16 4.29
C ILE A 89 -0.97 -7.25 5.81
N LEU A 90 -1.75 -8.07 6.52
CA LEU A 90 -1.63 -8.23 7.98
C LEU A 90 -0.25 -8.70 8.44
N LYS A 91 0.46 -9.42 7.56
CA LYS A 91 1.83 -9.91 7.78
C LYS A 91 2.89 -8.93 7.28
N ALA A 92 2.61 -8.25 6.17
CA ALA A 92 3.58 -7.42 5.47
C ALA A 92 3.64 -5.96 5.95
N ALA A 93 2.54 -5.44 6.51
CA ALA A 93 2.44 -4.05 6.94
C ALA A 93 3.24 -3.79 8.22
N GLN A 94 3.89 -2.63 8.26
CA GLN A 94 4.53 -2.12 9.47
C GLN A 94 3.48 -1.90 10.58
N ARG A 95 3.92 -2.07 11.83
CA ARG A 95 3.16 -1.71 13.03
C ARG A 95 3.87 -0.57 13.79
N PRO A 96 3.16 0.48 14.25
CA PRO A 96 1.73 0.75 14.03
C PRO A 96 1.40 1.00 12.55
N LEU A 97 0.15 0.75 12.16
CA LEU A 97 -0.29 0.85 10.76
C LEU A 97 -0.12 2.29 10.25
N LYS A 98 0.54 2.43 9.10
CA LYS A 98 0.60 3.68 8.33
C LYS A 98 0.01 3.41 6.96
N ALA A 99 -1.24 3.80 6.76
CA ALA A 99 -1.99 3.57 5.54
C ALA A 99 -2.72 4.84 5.08
N TYR A 100 -2.73 5.08 3.78
CA TYR A 100 -3.30 6.28 3.16
C TYR A 100 -4.05 5.90 1.88
N LEU A 101 -5.31 6.28 1.80
CA LEU A 101 -6.12 6.23 0.58
C LEU A 101 -5.85 7.49 -0.25
N TYR A 102 -5.59 7.34 -1.54
CA TYR A 102 -5.29 8.42 -2.48
C TYR A 102 -6.03 8.23 -3.80
#